data_AF-A0A936JYW1-F1
#
_entry.id   AF-A0A936JYW1-F1
#
_cell.length_a   1.000
_cell.length_b   1.000
_cell.length_c   1.000
_cell.angle_alpha   90.00
_cell.angle_beta   90.00
_cell.angle_gamma   90.00
#
_symmetry.space_group_name_H-M   'P 1'
#
loop_
_entity.id
_entity.type
_entity.pdbx_description
1 polymer ?
#
loop_
_entity_poly.entity_id
_entity_poly.type
_entity_poly.pdbx_seq_one_letter_code
_entity_poly.pdbx_strand_id
1 'polypeptide(L)'
;MYHLALGLNYPNASDKVLSDTKKPGGDIYIHGNCVSTGCIAIQDYPIEEVYTLAAIAKTNGQDFVPVHIYPVNYGVKKSLDYLTESIKGKQAINKSILNIKSVYDYFEKRKRLPIIIVNKKGDYLLN
;
A
#
# COMPACT_ATOMS: atom_id res chain seq x y z
N MET A 1 17.10 14.82 7.19
CA MET A 1 17.53 13.49 7.66
C MET A 1 16.32 12.84 8.32
N TYR A 2 15.95 11.63 7.92
CA TYR A 2 14.82 10.91 8.52
C TYR A 2 15.31 10.13 9.75
N HIS A 3 14.50 10.06 10.81
CA HIS A 3 14.86 9.37 12.05
C HIS A 3 14.99 7.85 11.83
N LEU A 4 13.96 7.23 11.23
CA LEU A 4 13.92 5.83 10.79
C LEU A 4 13.06 5.72 9.53
N ALA A 5 13.33 4.71 8.70
CA ALA A 5 12.57 4.46 7.47
C ALA A 5 12.51 2.98 7.08
N LEU A 6 11.38 2.56 6.50
CA LEU A 6 11.16 1.24 5.91
C LEU A 6 10.80 1.41 4.42
N GLY A 7 11.61 0.80 3.55
CA GLY A 7 11.39 0.87 2.10
C GLY A 7 10.23 -0.01 1.66
N LEU A 8 9.37 0.54 0.81
CA LEU A 8 8.32 -0.21 0.12
C LEU A 8 8.85 -0.78 -1.19
N ASN A 9 8.20 -1.82 -1.69
CA ASN A 9 8.53 -2.43 -2.98
C ASN A 9 7.94 -1.66 -4.17
N TYR A 10 7.69 -0.36 -4.04
CA TYR A 10 7.19 0.47 -5.13
C TYR A 10 8.32 0.82 -6.12
N PRO A 11 8.11 0.68 -7.44
CA PRO A 11 6.93 0.11 -8.08
C PRO A 11 6.90 -1.43 -7.97
N ASN A 12 5.78 -1.98 -7.51
CA ASN A 12 5.58 -3.43 -7.44
C ASN A 12 5.18 -4.00 -8.82
N ALA A 13 4.86 -5.30 -8.89
CA ALA A 13 4.51 -5.94 -10.16
C ALA A 13 3.28 -5.31 -10.86
N SER A 14 2.29 -4.85 -10.11
CA SER A 14 1.11 -4.16 -10.64
C SER A 14 1.47 -2.74 -11.09
N ASP A 15 2.22 -2.00 -10.27
CA ASP A 15 2.64 -0.64 -10.60
C ASP A 15 3.46 -0.61 -11.90
N LYS A 16 4.35 -1.58 -12.10
CA LYS A 16 5.15 -1.71 -13.34
C LYS A 16 4.29 -1.87 -14.60
N VAL A 17 3.07 -2.39 -14.48
CA VAL A 17 2.13 -2.57 -15.60
C VAL A 17 1.21 -1.35 -15.78
N LEU A 18 0.78 -0.73 -14.68
CA LEU A 18 -0.27 0.29 -14.67
C LEU A 18 0.24 1.74 -14.61
N SER A 19 1.49 1.97 -14.20
CA SER A 19 2.08 3.31 -14.09
C SER A 19 2.79 3.76 -15.38
N ASP A 20 3.30 5.00 -15.37
CA ASP A 20 4.10 5.52 -16.48
C ASP A 20 5.34 4.65 -16.70
N THR A 21 5.33 3.86 -17.77
CA THR A 21 6.44 2.97 -18.16
C THR A 21 7.80 3.67 -18.32
N LYS A 22 7.83 4.98 -18.57
CA LYS A 22 9.07 5.75 -18.74
C LYS A 22 9.59 6.32 -17.42
N LYS A 23 8.68 6.67 -16.50
CA LYS A 23 9.01 7.32 -15.22
C LYS A 23 8.02 6.88 -14.13
N PRO A 24 8.07 5.61 -13.69
CA PRO A 24 7.13 5.12 -12.69
C PRO A 24 7.38 5.73 -11.30
N GLY A 25 8.51 6.40 -11.09
CA GLY A 25 8.98 6.80 -9.77
C GLY A 25 9.63 5.63 -9.02
N GLY A 26 9.85 5.80 -7.73
CA GLY A 26 10.53 4.85 -6.85
C GLY A 26 10.71 5.43 -5.47
N ASP A 27 11.50 4.76 -4.63
CA ASP A 27 11.97 5.28 -3.35
C ASP A 27 10.84 5.76 -2.43
N ILE A 28 9.76 4.97 -2.34
CA ILE A 28 8.68 5.21 -1.39
C ILE A 28 8.99 4.50 -0.08
N TYR A 29 9.00 5.28 1.00
CA TYR A 29 9.31 4.79 2.35
C TYR A 29 8.18 5.12 3.32
N ILE A 30 8.02 4.30 4.35
CA ILE A 30 7.35 4.68 5.59
C ILE A 30 8.42 5.27 6.50
N HIS A 31 8.26 6.50 6.97
CA HIS A 31 9.30 7.19 7.73
C HIS A 31 8.76 8.11 8.83
N GLY A 32 9.65 8.52 9.74
CA GLY A 32 9.39 9.54 10.76
C GLY A 32 9.46 10.98 10.21
N ASN A 33 9.28 11.99 11.06
CA ASN A 33 9.18 13.41 10.66
C ASN A 33 7.90 13.72 9.83
N CYS A 34 7.62 15.00 9.61
CA CYS A 34 6.37 15.52 9.01
C CYS A 34 6.47 15.89 7.51
N VAL A 35 7.63 15.70 6.88
CA VAL A 35 7.85 16.12 5.48
C VAL A 35 7.74 14.92 4.55
N SER A 36 6.79 14.93 3.62
CA SER A 36 6.76 13.94 2.53
C SER A 36 6.53 14.58 1.15
N THR A 37 7.31 14.13 0.17
CA THR A 37 7.07 14.36 -1.27
C THR A 37 6.78 13.02 -1.91
N GLY A 38 5.77 12.30 -1.37
CA GLY A 38 5.34 10.98 -1.85
C GLY A 38 5.52 9.82 -0.87
N CYS A 39 6.37 9.96 0.16
CA CYS A 39 6.53 8.96 1.21
C CYS A 39 5.41 9.00 2.27
N ILE A 40 5.31 7.94 3.07
CA ILE A 40 4.31 7.78 4.13
C ILE A 40 4.93 8.22 5.46
N ALA A 41 4.74 9.50 5.80
CA ALA A 41 5.16 10.07 7.06
C ALA A 41 4.19 9.66 8.18
N ILE A 42 4.69 8.92 9.17
CA ILE A 42 3.89 8.48 10.34
C ILE A 42 4.37 9.09 11.66
N GLN A 43 5.23 10.11 11.62
CA GLN A 43 5.90 10.74 12.77
C GLN A 43 6.94 9.82 13.43
N ASP A 44 7.78 10.41 14.29
CA ASP A 44 8.95 9.74 14.86
C ASP A 44 8.56 8.59 15.82
N TYR A 45 7.67 8.86 16.77
CA TYR A 45 7.26 7.84 17.74
C TYR A 45 6.63 6.59 17.10
N PRO A 46 5.66 6.70 16.16
CA PRO A 46 5.11 5.51 15.51
C PRO A 46 6.10 4.76 14.62
N ILE A 47 7.03 5.45 13.94
CA ILE A 47 8.03 4.74 13.12
C ILE A 47 9.04 3.97 13.97
N GLU A 48 9.39 4.46 15.16
CA GLU A 48 10.25 3.72 16.10
C GLU A 48 9.64 2.37 16.47
N GLU A 49 8.35 2.35 16.78
CA GLU A 49 7.62 1.12 17.10
C GLU A 49 7.56 0.18 15.89
N VAL A 50 7.11 0.67 14.73
CA VAL A 50 6.97 -0.13 13.51
C VAL A 50 8.33 -0.68 13.06
N TYR A 51 9.38 0.13 13.11
CA TYR A 51 10.74 -0.29 12.76
C TYR A 51 11.25 -1.37 13.70
N THR A 52 11.04 -1.21 15.01
CA THR A 52 11.45 -2.19 16.02
C THR A 52 10.74 -3.52 15.82
N LEU A 53 9.42 -3.51 15.61
CA LEU A 53 8.63 -4.72 15.34
C LEU A 53 9.08 -5.42 14.04
N ALA A 54 9.32 -4.66 12.98
CA ALA A 54 9.81 -5.20 11.71
C ALA A 54 11.21 -5.82 11.86
N ALA A 55 12.11 -5.18 12.61
CA ALA A 55 13.43 -5.70 12.91
C ALA A 55 13.35 -7.01 13.70
N ILE A 56 12.51 -7.08 14.74
CA ILE A 56 12.27 -8.29 15.52
C ILE A 56 11.73 -9.41 14.62
N ALA A 57 10.70 -9.14 13.81
CA ALA A 57 10.14 -10.14 12.90
C ALA A 57 11.20 -10.71 11.96
N LYS A 58 12.03 -9.84 11.37
CA LYS A 58 13.15 -10.25 10.51
C LYS A 58 14.17 -11.12 11.23
N THR A 59 14.59 -10.73 12.44
CA THR A 59 15.55 -11.53 13.24
C THR A 59 14.99 -12.90 13.65
N ASN A 60 13.66 -13.05 13.70
CA ASN A 60 12.97 -14.30 13.97
C ASN A 60 12.62 -15.11 12.70
N GLY A 61 13.23 -14.79 11.56
CA GLY A 61 13.10 -15.56 10.32
C GLY A 61 11.93 -15.15 9.42
N GLN A 62 11.24 -14.05 9.72
CA GLN A 62 10.28 -13.47 8.79
C GLN A 62 11.00 -12.57 7.78
N ASP A 63 11.48 -13.17 6.69
CA ASP A 63 12.25 -12.46 5.65
C ASP A 63 11.47 -11.33 4.97
N PHE A 64 10.13 -11.45 4.92
CA PHE A 64 9.24 -10.48 4.29
C PHE A 64 8.15 -10.02 5.26
N VAL A 65 8.09 -8.70 5.49
CA VAL A 65 7.00 -8.06 6.24
C VAL A 65 6.01 -7.49 5.22
N PRO A 66 4.80 -8.08 5.09
CA PRO A 66 3.82 -7.60 4.12
C PRO A 66 3.26 -6.24 4.53
N VAL A 67 3.26 -5.29 3.59
CA VAL A 67 2.67 -3.96 3.76
C VAL A 67 1.57 -3.79 2.71
N HIS A 68 0.37 -3.44 3.17
CA HIS A 68 -0.78 -3.16 2.30
C HIS A 68 -1.23 -1.72 2.51
N ILE A 69 -1.24 -0.94 1.44
CA ILE A 69 -1.65 0.46 1.45
C ILE A 69 -2.89 0.58 0.59
N TYR A 70 -3.94 1.16 1.15
CA TYR A 70 -5.22 1.37 0.49
C TYR A 70 -5.53 2.87 0.41
N PRO A 71 -6.22 3.33 -0.64
CA PRO A 71 -6.50 4.76 -0.83
C PRO A 71 -7.40 5.32 0.28
N VAL A 72 -8.28 4.49 0.83
CA VAL A 72 -9.17 4.81 1.94
C VAL A 72 -9.48 3.58 2.76
N ASN A 73 -10.02 3.79 3.96
CA ASN A 73 -10.74 2.75 4.68
C ASN A 73 -12.11 2.52 4.01
N TYR A 74 -12.27 1.41 3.30
CA TYR A 74 -13.52 1.09 2.59
C TYR A 74 -14.69 0.76 3.53
N GLY A 75 -14.43 0.46 4.80
CA GLY A 75 -15.46 0.22 5.82
C GLY A 75 -16.09 1.50 6.37
N VAL A 76 -15.51 2.67 6.08
CA VAL A 76 -16.03 3.96 6.52
C VAL A 76 -16.76 4.63 5.36
N LYS A 77 -18.09 4.77 5.47
CA LYS A 77 -18.94 5.35 4.41
C LYS A 77 -18.41 6.69 3.90
N LYS A 78 -18.06 7.60 4.81
CA LYS A 78 -17.55 8.93 4.45
C LYS A 78 -16.28 8.86 3.59
N SER A 79 -15.38 7.93 3.90
CA SER A 79 -14.13 7.73 3.14
C SER A 79 -14.41 7.12 1.77
N LEU A 80 -15.35 6.17 1.69
CA LEU A 80 -15.79 5.60 0.42
C LEU A 80 -16.49 6.63 -0.48
N ASP A 81 -17.36 7.47 0.09
CA ASP A 81 -18.03 8.55 -0.62
C ASP A 81 -16.99 9.54 -1.20
N TYR A 82 -16.00 9.93 -0.38
CA TYR A 82 -14.90 10.80 -0.81
C TYR A 82 -14.09 10.20 -1.96
N LEU A 83 -13.73 8.92 -1.85
CA LEU A 83 -13.01 8.22 -2.90
C LEU A 83 -13.80 8.19 -4.20
N THR A 84 -15.08 7.84 -4.12
CA THR A 84 -15.98 7.72 -5.28
C THR A 84 -16.12 9.04 -6.02
N GLU A 85 -16.28 10.16 -5.31
CA GLU A 85 -16.35 11.48 -5.95
C GLU A 85 -14.99 11.89 -6.55
N SER A 86 -13.87 11.60 -5.87
CA SER A 86 -12.52 11.98 -6.31
C SER A 86 -12.07 11.29 -7.62
N ILE A 87 -12.71 10.16 -7.96
CA ILE A 87 -12.39 9.34 -9.14
C ILE A 87 -13.48 9.38 -10.22
N LYS A 88 -14.55 10.14 -10.00
CA LYS A 88 -15.65 10.30 -10.95
C LYS A 88 -15.13 10.78 -12.31
N GLY A 89 -15.59 10.13 -13.38
CA GLY A 89 -15.14 10.40 -14.75
C GLY A 89 -13.77 9.79 -15.11
N LYS A 90 -13.04 9.16 -14.18
CA LYS A 90 -11.72 8.56 -14.42
C LYS A 90 -11.82 7.03 -14.54
N GLN A 91 -12.32 6.54 -15.68
CA GLN A 91 -12.63 5.11 -15.88
C GLN A 91 -11.47 4.15 -15.57
N ALA A 92 -10.23 4.49 -15.96
CA ALA A 92 -9.05 3.67 -15.69
C ALA A 92 -8.72 3.54 -14.19
N ILE A 93 -8.95 4.61 -13.42
CA ILE A 93 -8.71 4.64 -11.98
C ILE A 93 -9.80 3.82 -11.25
N ASN A 94 -11.05 3.87 -11.73
CA ASN A 94 -12.16 3.10 -11.16
C ASN A 94 -11.87 1.58 -11.17
N LYS A 95 -11.33 1.04 -12.27
CA LYS A 95 -11.01 -0.39 -12.38
C LYS A 95 -9.94 -0.81 -11.38
N SER A 96 -8.86 -0.04 -11.27
CA SER A 96 -7.72 -0.36 -10.39
C SER A 96 -8.09 -0.29 -8.90
N ILE A 97 -8.88 0.71 -8.52
CA ILE A 97 -9.36 0.88 -7.14
C ILE A 97 -10.32 -0.22 -6.71
N LEU A 98 -11.20 -0.66 -7.61
CA LEU A 98 -12.10 -1.78 -7.34
C LEU A 98 -11.34 -3.10 -7.18
N ASN A 99 -10.24 -3.26 -7.90
CA ASN A 99 -9.44 -4.47 -7.85
C ASN A 99 -8.74 -4.65 -6.48
N ILE A 100 -8.12 -3.61 -5.93
CA ILE A 100 -7.50 -3.68 -4.58
C ILE A 100 -8.52 -3.77 -3.44
N LYS A 101 -9.75 -3.29 -3.65
CA LYS A 101 -10.83 -3.39 -2.64
C LYS A 101 -11.12 -4.86 -2.27
N SER A 102 -11.03 -5.78 -3.22
CA SER A 102 -11.27 -7.21 -2.95
C SER A 102 -10.28 -7.78 -1.93
N VAL A 103 -9.01 -7.36 -1.99
CA VAL A 103 -7.96 -7.73 -1.02
C VAL A 103 -8.29 -7.16 0.35
N TYR A 104 -8.68 -5.88 0.39
CA TYR A 104 -9.11 -5.21 1.62
C TYR A 104 -10.27 -5.97 2.28
N ASP A 105 -11.34 -6.24 1.53
CA ASP A 105 -12.53 -6.92 2.03
C ASP A 105 -12.21 -8.34 2.53
N TYR A 106 -11.30 -9.05 1.84
CA TYR A 106 -10.84 -10.37 2.29
C TYR A 106 -10.19 -10.29 3.67
N PHE A 107 -9.23 -9.38 3.84
CA PHE A 107 -8.52 -9.22 5.10
C PHE A 107 -9.49 -8.79 6.20
N GLU A 108 -10.37 -7.82 5.95
CA GLU A 108 -11.31 -7.35 6.96
C GLU A 108 -12.26 -8.45 7.45
N LYS A 109 -12.70 -9.34 6.56
CA LYS A 109 -13.59 -10.46 6.91
C LYS A 109 -12.88 -11.58 7.65
N ARG A 110 -11.62 -11.89 7.30
CA ARG A 110 -10.93 -13.11 7.76
C ARG A 110 -9.78 -12.86 8.73
N LYS A 111 -9.33 -11.61 8.84
CA LYS A 111 -8.13 -11.19 9.59
C LYS A 111 -6.90 -12.02 9.25
N ARG A 112 -6.81 -12.44 7.98
CA ARG A 112 -5.71 -13.21 7.39
C ARG A 112 -5.40 -12.62 6.02
N LEU A 113 -4.11 -12.50 5.72
CA LEU A 113 -3.66 -12.04 4.42
C LEU A 113 -3.93 -13.12 3.36
N PRO A 114 -4.56 -12.78 2.22
CA PRO A 114 -4.70 -13.71 1.11
C PRO A 114 -3.36 -13.86 0.38
N ILE A 115 -3.23 -14.94 -0.41
CA ILE A 115 -2.18 -15.01 -1.42
C ILE A 115 -2.61 -14.12 -2.58
N ILE A 116 -1.77 -13.14 -2.94
CA ILE A 116 -2.05 -12.17 -3.99
C ILE A 116 -1.10 -12.39 -5.16
N ILE A 117 -1.67 -12.52 -6.35
CA ILE A 117 -0.93 -12.67 -7.60
C ILE A 117 -1.28 -11.49 -8.51
N VAL A 118 -0.31 -10.95 -9.25
CA VAL A 118 -0.54 -9.90 -10.26
C VAL A 118 -0.60 -10.55 -11.64
N ASN A 119 -1.69 -10.34 -12.38
CA ASN A 119 -1.83 -10.86 -13.74
C ASN A 119 -1.13 -9.95 -14.78
N LYS A 120 -1.12 -10.36 -16.05
CA LYS A 120 -0.50 -9.59 -17.16
C LYS A 120 -1.12 -8.21 -17.40
N LYS A 121 -2.33 -7.96 -16.87
CA LYS A 121 -3.01 -6.66 -16.95
C LYS A 121 -2.72 -5.77 -15.74
N GLY A 122 -1.92 -6.24 -14.77
CA GLY A 122 -1.65 -5.52 -13.53
C GLY A 122 -2.73 -5.67 -12.46
N ASP A 123 -3.77 -6.49 -12.69
CA ASP A 123 -4.81 -6.71 -11.69
C ASP A 123 -4.30 -7.69 -10.61
N TYR A 124 -4.53 -7.35 -9.34
CA TYR A 124 -4.39 -8.21 -8.16
C TYR A 124 -5.49 -9.27 -8.14
N LEU A 125 -5.10 -10.54 -8.08
CA LEU A 125 -5.98 -11.70 -8.01
C LEU A 125 -5.76 -12.41 -6.68
N LEU A 126 -6.87 -12.75 -6.02
CA LEU A 126 -6.88 -13.58 -4.83
C LEU A 126 -6.81 -15.05 -5.25
N ASN A 127 -5.88 -15.81 -4.66
CA ASN A 127 -5.76 -17.25 -4.83
C ASN A 127 -6.24 -18.01 -3.58
#